data_AF-A0AAD4J861-F1
#
_entry.id   AF-A0AAD4J861-F1
#
_cell.length_a   1.000
_cell.length_b   1.000
_cell.length_c   1.000
_cell.angle_alpha   90.00
_cell.angle_beta   90.00
_cell.angle_gamma   90.00
#
_symmetry.space_group_name_H-M   'P 1'
#
loop_
_entity.id
_entity.type
_entity.pdbx_description
1 polymer ?
#
loop_
_entity_poly.entity_id
_entity_poly.type
_entity_poly.pdbx_seq_one_letter_code
_entity_poly.pdbx_strand_id
1 'polypeptide(L)'
;MSGDDEEKVVRNYRPSLKAPPRWKSKLRENCFRRVREDRSRLLWKLRLPDPKGPSSKNEDLINSTLQNIVSDELRKIKELSLDGTSAPKGCNATDDMIWEYAGLQTAYEGYCEEILLEMQRIFYEDLGSGESRTEQEKFITTWEDEEDEYLARLVYDHMQLNSDQVTQEVWCPICKQGKLHENVHHIYCSQCKFKLKRGHEVDLSSLRLRLGEAHAEHLDRGCRQRPEFCIETKFELTALYIKCQGCDTFDIVL
;
A
#
# COMPACT_ATOMS: atom_id res chain seq x y z
N MET A 1 55.48 31.25 -56.42
CA MET A 1 54.57 32.07 -55.61
C MET A 1 53.96 31.09 -54.61
N SER A 2 54.64 30.89 -53.47
CA SER A 2 54.39 31.60 -52.20
C SER A 2 53.01 31.16 -51.68
N GLY A 3 52.90 30.29 -50.68
CA GLY A 3 53.49 30.43 -49.34
C GLY A 3 52.42 31.07 -48.45
N ASP A 4 51.88 30.31 -47.50
CA ASP A 4 51.75 30.69 -46.09
C ASP A 4 50.76 29.80 -45.35
N ASP A 5 51.32 29.13 -44.35
CA ASP A 5 50.68 28.42 -43.25
C ASP A 5 49.82 29.35 -42.40
N GLU A 6 48.61 28.91 -42.03
CA GLU A 6 47.91 29.44 -40.85
C GLU A 6 47.53 28.29 -39.90
N GLU A 7 48.44 28.07 -38.96
CA GLU A 7 48.27 27.30 -37.74
C GLU A 7 47.29 28.02 -36.79
N LYS A 8 46.13 27.43 -36.48
CA LYS A 8 45.29 27.90 -35.35
C LYS A 8 44.74 26.75 -34.50
N VAL A 9 45.54 26.44 -33.48
CA VAL A 9 45.16 26.15 -32.08
C VAL A 9 44.09 25.09 -31.85
N VAL A 10 44.54 23.84 -31.71
CA VAL A 10 43.79 22.79 -30.99
C VAL A 10 43.69 23.22 -29.52
N ARG A 11 42.51 23.72 -29.12
CA ARG A 11 42.17 23.88 -27.70
C ARG A 11 42.04 22.49 -27.08
N ASN A 12 43.12 22.04 -26.47
CA ASN A 12 43.12 20.89 -25.57
C ASN A 12 42.19 21.18 -24.38
N TYR A 13 40.92 20.77 -24.49
CA TYR A 13 40.08 20.56 -23.32
C TYR A 13 40.71 19.44 -22.52
N ARG A 14 41.40 19.78 -21.43
CA ARG A 14 41.77 18.80 -20.41
C ARG A 14 40.47 18.26 -19.81
N PRO A 15 40.14 16.97 -19.95
CA PRO A 15 39.07 16.38 -19.18
C PRO A 15 39.50 16.40 -17.72
N SER A 16 38.71 17.04 -16.85
CA SER A 16 38.90 16.93 -15.40
C SER A 16 38.57 15.51 -14.96
N LEU A 17 39.54 14.60 -15.08
CA LEU A 17 39.49 13.24 -14.55
C LEU A 17 39.69 13.26 -13.02
N LYS A 18 38.77 13.88 -12.29
CA LYS A 18 38.62 13.57 -10.86
C LYS A 18 37.49 12.57 -10.74
N ALA A 19 37.85 11.29 -10.64
CA ALA A 19 36.90 10.24 -10.32
C ALA A 19 36.11 10.66 -9.06
N PRO A 20 34.77 10.53 -9.04
CA PRO A 20 33.99 10.83 -7.85
C PRO A 20 34.55 10.03 -6.67
N PRO A 21 34.62 10.62 -5.45
CA PRO A 21 34.97 9.88 -4.25
C PRO A 21 34.21 8.55 -4.20
N ARG A 22 34.88 7.43 -3.88
CA ARG A 22 34.27 6.08 -3.91
C ARG A 22 32.94 6.00 -3.15
N TRP A 23 32.82 6.75 -2.05
CA TRP A 23 31.59 6.83 -1.26
C TRP A 23 30.41 7.46 -2.01
N LYS A 24 30.66 8.40 -2.92
CA LYS A 24 29.65 9.04 -3.78
C LYS A 24 29.06 8.03 -4.76
N SER A 25 29.91 7.30 -5.47
CA SER A 25 29.46 6.23 -6.38
C SER A 25 28.68 5.15 -5.63
N LYS A 26 29.12 4.80 -4.41
CA LYS A 26 28.41 3.82 -3.57
C LYS A 26 27.05 4.33 -3.08
N LEU A 27 26.94 5.61 -2.72
CA LEU A 27 25.66 6.22 -2.34
C LEU A 27 24.66 6.17 -3.51
N ARG A 28 25.09 6.55 -4.71
CA ARG A 28 24.26 6.48 -5.93
C ARG A 28 23.75 5.05 -6.17
N GLU A 29 24.65 4.09 -6.18
CA GLU A 29 24.29 2.68 -6.40
C GLU A 29 23.27 2.18 -5.37
N ASN A 30 23.49 2.47 -4.09
CA ASN A 30 22.58 2.06 -3.03
C ASN A 30 21.21 2.74 -3.12
N CYS A 31 21.17 4.06 -3.36
CA CYS A 31 19.94 4.81 -3.52
C CYS A 31 19.12 4.29 -4.71
N PHE A 32 19.75 4.08 -5.87
CA PHE A 32 19.07 3.59 -7.06
C PHE A 32 18.52 2.17 -6.87
N ARG A 33 19.28 1.30 -6.20
CA ARG A 33 18.80 -0.04 -5.84
C ARG A 33 17.58 0.02 -4.93
N ARG A 34 17.63 0.82 -3.86
CA ARG A 34 16.50 1.04 -2.93
C ARG A 34 15.26 1.57 -3.65
N VAL A 35 15.42 2.51 -4.57
CA VAL A 35 14.29 3.06 -5.34
C VAL A 35 13.62 1.98 -6.20
N ARG A 36 14.42 1.11 -6.83
CA ARG A 36 13.88 -0.02 -7.60
C ARG A 36 13.16 -1.04 -6.71
N GLU A 37 13.72 -1.37 -5.55
CA GLU A 37 13.11 -2.28 -4.56
C GLU A 37 11.80 -1.72 -3.99
N ASP A 38 11.76 -0.42 -3.67
CA ASP A 38 10.60 0.25 -3.07
C ASP A 38 9.51 0.63 -4.09
N ARG A 39 9.79 0.48 -5.38
CA ARG A 39 8.93 0.94 -6.48
C ARG A 39 7.54 0.37 -6.41
N SER A 40 7.39 -0.96 -6.35
CA SER A 40 6.06 -1.60 -6.34
C SER A 40 5.24 -1.10 -5.15
N ARG A 41 5.86 -1.05 -3.96
CA ARG A 41 5.22 -0.55 -2.74
C ARG A 41 4.74 0.90 -2.89
N LEU A 42 5.50 1.76 -3.57
CA LEU A 42 5.13 3.15 -3.79
C LEU A 42 4.03 3.30 -4.85
N LEU A 43 4.11 2.57 -5.96
CA LEU A 43 3.05 2.55 -6.99
C LEU A 43 1.71 2.07 -6.41
N TRP A 44 1.73 1.06 -5.55
CA TRP A 44 0.53 0.60 -4.83
C TRP A 44 -0.09 1.71 -3.97
N LYS A 45 0.73 2.51 -3.27
CA LYS A 45 0.24 3.63 -2.46
C LYS A 45 -0.41 4.73 -3.31
N LEU A 46 0.08 4.95 -4.52
CA LEU A 46 -0.46 5.96 -5.44
C LEU A 46 -1.80 5.55 -6.06
N ARG A 47 -2.11 4.25 -6.14
CA ARG A 47 -3.39 3.72 -6.66
C ARG A 47 -4.54 3.81 -5.67
N LEU A 48 -4.26 4.04 -4.38
CA LEU A 48 -5.32 4.13 -3.37
C LEU A 48 -6.09 5.46 -3.54
N PRO A 49 -7.43 5.42 -3.60
CA PRO A 49 -8.23 6.62 -3.75
C PRO A 49 -8.07 7.55 -2.53
N ASP A 50 -7.51 8.74 -2.72
CA ASP A 50 -7.48 9.79 -1.70
C ASP A 50 -8.84 10.49 -1.64
N PRO A 51 -9.52 10.56 -0.48
CA PRO A 51 -10.77 11.31 -0.31
C PRO A 51 -10.66 12.82 -0.61
N LYS A 52 -9.47 13.38 -0.89
CA LYS A 52 -9.27 14.82 -1.16
C LYS A 52 -8.69 15.19 -2.54
N GLY A 53 -8.63 14.26 -3.49
CA GLY A 53 -8.24 14.53 -4.88
C GLY A 53 -6.72 14.45 -5.18
N PRO A 54 -6.31 14.36 -6.46
CA PRO A 54 -5.14 13.54 -6.83
C PRO A 54 -3.78 14.25 -7.01
N SER A 55 -3.68 15.58 -6.89
CA SER A 55 -2.57 16.28 -7.57
C SER A 55 -1.37 16.70 -6.72
N SER A 56 -1.51 17.08 -5.45
CA SER A 56 -0.38 17.67 -4.68
C SER A 56 0.32 16.69 -3.74
N LYS A 57 -0.44 15.86 -3.01
CA LYS A 57 0.13 14.95 -2.01
C LYS A 57 0.97 13.81 -2.59
N ASN A 58 0.71 13.43 -3.84
CA ASN A 58 1.42 12.34 -4.50
C ASN A 58 2.88 12.71 -4.77
N GLU A 59 3.11 13.95 -5.23
CA GLU A 59 4.44 14.49 -5.42
C GLU A 59 5.18 14.63 -4.08
N ASP A 60 4.50 15.13 -3.04
CA ASP A 60 5.06 15.21 -1.68
C ASP A 60 5.44 13.84 -1.12
N LEU A 61 4.60 12.82 -1.32
CA LEU A 61 4.85 11.44 -0.87
C LEU A 61 6.08 10.85 -1.56
N ILE A 62 6.20 11.06 -2.88
CA ILE A 62 7.33 10.58 -3.66
C ILE A 62 8.60 11.30 -3.19
N ASN A 63 8.59 12.63 -3.15
CA ASN A 63 9.73 13.44 -2.73
C ASN A 63 10.19 13.10 -1.31
N SER A 64 9.25 12.97 -0.36
CA SER A 64 9.54 12.56 1.01
C SER A 64 10.20 11.18 1.05
N THR A 65 9.71 10.23 0.25
CA THR A 65 10.29 8.88 0.20
C THR A 65 11.70 8.89 -0.37
N LEU A 66 11.95 9.61 -1.46
CA LEU A 66 13.28 9.69 -2.06
C LEU A 66 14.28 10.37 -1.11
N GLN A 67 13.88 11.44 -0.42
CA GLN A 67 14.70 12.10 0.61
C GLN A 67 15.05 11.17 1.77
N ASN A 68 14.09 10.36 2.22
CA ASN A 68 14.33 9.35 3.25
C ASN A 68 15.35 8.30 2.77
N ILE A 69 15.27 7.87 1.50
CA ILE A 69 16.25 6.94 0.91
C ILE A 69 17.66 7.52 0.91
N VAL A 70 17.83 8.76 0.44
CA VAL A 70 19.15 9.39 0.42
C VAL A 70 19.70 9.56 1.83
N SER A 71 18.86 9.97 2.78
CA SER A 71 19.26 10.17 4.18
C SER A 71 19.69 8.87 4.86
N ASP A 72 18.93 7.79 4.66
CA ASP A 72 19.23 6.47 5.21
C ASP A 72 20.55 5.90 4.67
N GLU A 73 20.73 5.94 3.34
CA GLU A 73 21.93 5.38 2.70
C GLU A 73 23.18 6.22 3.00
N LEU A 74 23.03 7.55 3.11
CA LEU A 74 24.13 8.41 3.53
C LEU A 74 24.55 8.14 4.97
N ARG A 75 23.59 7.94 5.88
CA ARG A 75 23.88 7.58 7.28
C ARG A 75 24.68 6.29 7.35
N LYS A 76 24.28 5.25 6.60
CA LYS A 76 25.00 3.96 6.53
C LYS A 76 26.43 4.13 6.06
N ILE A 77 26.67 4.98 5.05
CA ILE A 77 28.03 5.23 4.54
C ILE A 77 28.89 5.98 5.56
N LYS A 78 28.30 6.94 6.31
CA LYS A 78 29.01 7.64 7.39
C LYS A 78 29.40 6.68 8.51
N GLU A 79 28.50 5.80 8.92
CA GLU A 79 28.75 4.80 9.97
C GLU A 79 29.88 3.82 9.56
N LEU A 80 29.89 3.36 8.31
CA LEU A 80 30.96 2.48 7.78
C LEU A 80 32.32 3.17 7.66
N SER A 81 32.36 4.51 7.58
CA SER A 81 33.61 5.28 7.53
C SER A 81 34.22 5.52 8.92
N LEU A 82 33.43 5.42 10.00
CA LEU A 82 33.90 5.63 11.37
C LEU A 82 34.42 4.34 12.03
N ASP A 83 34.02 3.16 11.53
CA ASP A 83 34.34 1.87 12.17
C ASP A 83 35.72 1.28 11.76
N GLY A 84 36.57 2.10 11.12
CA GLY A 84 37.90 1.71 10.62
C GLY A 84 39.07 1.96 11.58
N THR A 85 38.85 2.24 12.88
CA THR A 85 39.94 2.50 13.83
C THR A 85 39.78 1.73 15.12
N SER A 86 40.08 0.43 15.06
CA SER A 86 40.68 -0.25 16.21
C SER A 86 42.09 0.30 16.40
N ALA A 87 42.31 1.03 17.50
CA ALA A 87 43.56 1.69 17.84
C ALA A 87 44.79 0.77 17.77
N PRO A 88 45.92 1.28 17.24
CA PRO A 88 47.24 0.96 17.79
C PRO A 88 47.85 2.21 18.43
N LYS A 89 48.30 2.02 19.66
CA LYS A 89 49.03 2.98 20.48
C LYS A 89 50.40 3.26 19.87
N GLY A 90 50.70 4.53 19.56
CA GLY A 90 52.08 5.05 19.62
C GLY A 90 52.66 5.69 18.35
N CYS A 91 52.94 7.00 18.49
CA CYS A 91 54.16 7.71 18.05
C CYS A 91 54.25 8.31 16.62
N ASN A 92 54.32 9.64 16.66
CA ASN A 92 55.15 10.59 15.90
C ASN A 92 54.54 11.36 14.73
N ALA A 93 54.76 12.67 14.87
CA ALA A 93 54.28 13.77 14.07
C ALA A 93 54.95 13.86 12.69
N THR A 94 54.12 14.05 11.66
CA THR A 94 54.36 14.87 10.46
C THR A 94 52.95 15.21 9.95
N ASP A 95 52.56 16.48 9.99
CA ASP A 95 52.58 17.35 8.81
C ASP A 95 51.46 17.00 7.82
N ASP A 96 50.29 17.61 8.07
CA ASP A 96 49.34 18.15 7.08
C ASP A 96 47.97 18.35 7.77
N MET A 97 47.93 19.35 8.64
CA MET A 97 46.67 19.89 9.19
C MET A 97 46.08 20.87 8.16
N ILE A 98 45.72 20.34 6.98
CA ILE A 98 45.04 21.09 5.92
C ILE A 98 43.81 20.27 5.52
N TRP A 99 42.67 20.95 5.51
CA TRP A 99 41.30 20.46 5.30
C TRP A 99 40.52 20.00 6.54
N GLU A 100 40.35 20.89 7.53
CA GLU A 100 38.97 21.12 8.01
C GLU A 100 38.18 21.77 6.87
N TYR A 101 37.86 20.98 5.84
CA TYR A 101 37.04 21.41 4.73
C TYR A 101 35.59 21.41 5.19
N ALA A 102 35.11 22.56 5.67
CA ALA A 102 33.69 22.85 5.92
C ALA A 102 32.84 22.86 4.62
N GLY A 103 33.28 22.18 3.56
CA GLY A 103 32.56 22.03 2.30
C GLY A 103 31.90 20.67 2.10
N LEU A 104 31.89 19.79 3.11
CA LEU A 104 31.07 18.58 3.05
C LEU A 104 29.57 18.91 3.16
N GLN A 105 29.20 19.97 3.89
CA GLN A 105 27.80 20.45 3.99
C GLN A 105 27.35 21.25 2.75
N THR A 106 28.21 22.04 2.12
CA THR A 106 27.83 22.85 0.94
C THR A 106 27.94 22.06 -0.38
N ALA A 107 28.76 21.01 -0.45
CA ALA A 107 28.74 20.04 -1.55
C ALA A 107 27.63 18.97 -1.39
N TYR A 108 26.96 18.92 -0.24
CA TYR A 108 25.87 18.00 0.07
C TYR A 108 24.54 18.44 -0.56
N GLU A 109 24.27 19.74 -0.63
CA GLU A 109 22.99 20.26 -1.12
C GLU A 109 22.78 19.97 -2.63
N GLY A 110 23.75 20.30 -3.49
CA GLY A 110 23.63 20.04 -4.94
C GLY A 110 23.85 18.58 -5.35
N TYR A 111 24.63 17.80 -4.58
CA TYR A 111 24.87 16.38 -4.90
C TYR A 111 23.67 15.49 -4.54
N CYS A 112 22.94 15.85 -3.48
CA CYS A 112 21.69 15.20 -3.14
C CYS A 112 20.58 15.56 -4.14
N GLU A 113 20.55 16.80 -4.64
CA GLU A 113 19.62 17.20 -5.70
C GLU A 113 19.81 16.37 -6.99
N GLU A 114 21.06 16.21 -7.47
CA GLU A 114 21.36 15.37 -8.63
C GLU A 114 20.92 13.91 -8.43
N ILE A 115 21.16 13.36 -7.24
CA ILE A 115 20.73 12.00 -6.88
C ILE A 115 19.20 11.90 -6.85
N LEU A 116 18.51 12.88 -6.26
CA LEU A 116 17.05 12.89 -6.16
C LEU A 116 16.40 12.99 -7.55
N LEU A 117 16.92 13.85 -8.42
CA LEU A 117 16.46 13.99 -9.80
C LEU A 117 16.64 12.70 -10.60
N GLU A 118 17.77 12.01 -10.46
CA GLU A 118 17.99 10.72 -11.10
C GLU A 118 17.16 9.59 -10.48
N MET A 119 16.94 9.60 -9.17
CA MET A 119 16.01 8.67 -8.53
C MET A 119 14.57 8.88 -9.01
N GLN A 120 14.16 10.13 -9.19
CA GLN A 120 12.87 10.50 -9.75
C GLN A 120 12.78 10.06 -11.21
N ARG A 121 13.83 10.30 -12.02
CA ARG A 121 13.94 9.75 -13.38
C ARG A 121 13.75 8.24 -13.36
N ILE A 122 14.53 7.48 -12.58
CA ILE A 122 14.43 6.01 -12.47
C ILE A 122 13.03 5.56 -12.05
N PHE A 123 12.36 6.29 -11.17
CA PHE A 123 10.99 5.99 -10.75
C PHE A 123 9.98 6.17 -11.88
N TYR A 124 10.16 7.19 -12.74
CA TYR A 124 9.25 7.53 -13.85
C TYR A 124 9.66 6.99 -15.22
N GLU A 125 10.90 6.55 -15.44
CA GLU A 125 11.42 6.14 -16.75
C GLU A 125 10.63 4.96 -17.34
N ASP A 126 10.17 4.05 -16.48
CA ASP A 126 9.32 2.92 -16.86
C ASP A 126 7.82 3.27 -16.94
N LEU A 127 7.40 4.42 -16.41
CA LEU A 127 6.03 4.94 -16.57
C LEU A 127 5.87 5.65 -17.92
N GLY A 128 6.94 6.23 -18.47
CA GLY A 128 6.94 7.00 -19.71
C GLY A 128 7.52 6.30 -20.96
N SER A 129 8.28 5.22 -20.82
CA SER A 129 8.87 4.46 -21.95
C SER A 129 7.86 3.51 -22.63
N GLY A 130 6.73 4.07 -23.04
CA GLY A 130 5.65 3.40 -23.76
C GLY A 130 5.89 3.19 -25.27
N GLU A 131 7.11 2.95 -25.73
CA GLU A 131 7.38 2.73 -27.17
C GLU A 131 8.06 1.40 -27.53
N SER A 132 8.33 0.50 -26.57
CA SER A 132 8.81 -0.87 -26.88
C SER A 132 8.11 -1.99 -26.09
N ARG A 133 6.95 -1.72 -25.47
CA ARG A 133 6.31 -2.57 -24.45
C ARG A 133 5.25 -3.56 -24.96
N THR A 134 5.11 -3.82 -26.25
CA THR A 134 4.01 -4.68 -26.77
C THR A 134 4.01 -6.13 -26.24
N GLU A 135 5.15 -6.67 -25.80
CA GLU A 135 5.22 -8.03 -25.23
C GLU A 135 5.09 -8.04 -23.70
N GLN A 136 5.56 -6.99 -23.04
CA GLN A 136 5.52 -6.87 -21.58
C GLN A 136 4.19 -6.31 -21.07
N GLU A 137 3.49 -5.49 -21.88
CA GLU A 137 2.08 -5.15 -21.66
C GLU A 137 1.20 -6.39 -21.81
N LYS A 138 1.40 -7.23 -22.84
CA LYS A 138 0.70 -8.52 -22.89
C LYS A 138 0.93 -9.34 -21.63
N PHE A 139 2.18 -9.39 -21.14
CA PHE A 139 2.52 -10.13 -19.93
C PHE A 139 1.87 -9.52 -18.67
N ILE A 140 1.95 -8.21 -18.47
CA ILE A 140 1.37 -7.52 -17.29
C ILE A 140 -0.17 -7.56 -17.34
N THR A 141 -0.77 -7.31 -18.51
CA THR A 141 -2.21 -7.45 -18.73
C THR A 141 -2.66 -8.89 -18.50
N THR A 142 -1.89 -9.91 -18.91
CA THR A 142 -2.25 -11.30 -18.56
C THR A 142 -2.23 -11.58 -17.06
N TRP A 143 -1.30 -11.02 -16.28
CA TRP A 143 -1.31 -11.20 -14.82
C TRP A 143 -2.46 -10.43 -14.15
N GLU A 144 -2.75 -9.22 -14.62
CA GLU A 144 -3.88 -8.43 -14.15
C GLU A 144 -5.22 -9.12 -14.49
N ASP A 145 -5.36 -9.66 -15.70
CA ASP A 145 -6.53 -10.43 -16.14
C ASP A 145 -6.65 -11.78 -15.41
N GLU A 146 -5.53 -12.48 -15.15
CA GLU A 146 -5.52 -13.75 -14.40
C GLU A 146 -5.84 -13.53 -12.91
N GLU A 147 -5.32 -12.47 -12.31
CA GLU A 147 -5.63 -12.08 -10.94
C GLU A 147 -7.08 -11.61 -10.82
N ASP A 148 -7.57 -10.82 -11.77
CA ASP A 148 -8.97 -10.40 -11.83
C ASP A 148 -9.92 -11.58 -12.08
N GLU A 149 -9.57 -12.54 -12.96
CA GLU A 149 -10.32 -13.77 -13.18
C GLU A 149 -10.31 -14.66 -11.92
N TYR A 150 -9.17 -14.79 -11.23
CA TYR A 150 -9.07 -15.53 -9.98
C TYR A 150 -9.89 -14.88 -8.86
N LEU A 151 -9.81 -13.55 -8.71
CA LEU A 151 -10.60 -12.79 -7.75
C LEU A 151 -12.07 -12.83 -8.10
N ALA A 152 -12.45 -12.69 -9.37
CA ALA A 152 -13.83 -12.83 -9.84
C ALA A 152 -14.37 -14.23 -9.58
N ARG A 153 -13.56 -15.27 -9.77
CA ARG A 153 -13.93 -16.67 -9.47
C ARG A 153 -14.05 -16.92 -7.97
N LEU A 154 -13.12 -16.40 -7.17
CA LEU A 154 -13.19 -16.50 -5.72
C LEU A 154 -14.41 -15.75 -5.17
N VAL A 155 -14.68 -14.56 -5.69
CA VAL A 155 -15.87 -13.77 -5.38
C VAL A 155 -17.13 -14.49 -5.84
N TYR A 156 -17.14 -15.10 -7.02
CA TYR A 156 -18.26 -15.90 -7.50
C TYR A 156 -18.53 -17.11 -6.59
N ASP A 157 -17.48 -17.86 -6.23
CA ASP A 157 -17.55 -19.01 -5.34
C ASP A 157 -17.99 -18.62 -3.92
N HIS A 158 -17.54 -17.47 -3.43
CA HIS A 158 -17.84 -16.97 -2.07
C HIS A 158 -19.15 -16.18 -2.00
N MET A 159 -19.62 -15.58 -3.10
CA MET A 159 -20.88 -14.83 -3.17
C MET A 159 -22.06 -15.69 -3.65
N GLN A 160 -21.84 -16.92 -4.12
CA GLN A 160 -22.89 -17.90 -4.47
C GLN A 160 -24.11 -17.27 -5.16
N LEU A 161 -23.88 -16.39 -6.15
CA LEU A 161 -24.94 -15.54 -6.68
C LEU A 161 -25.93 -16.27 -7.59
N ASN A 162 -25.62 -17.45 -8.12
CA ASN A 162 -26.52 -18.21 -8.99
C ASN A 162 -26.24 -19.71 -8.94
N SER A 163 -26.62 -20.37 -7.85
CA SER A 163 -26.83 -21.81 -7.89
C SER A 163 -28.27 -22.06 -7.44
N ASP A 164 -29.09 -22.44 -8.42
CA ASP A 164 -30.51 -22.79 -8.25
C ASP A 164 -30.72 -24.03 -7.36
N GLN A 165 -29.67 -24.54 -6.73
CA GLN A 165 -29.70 -25.66 -5.78
C GLN A 165 -28.74 -25.47 -4.58
N VAL A 166 -28.31 -24.25 -4.23
CA VAL A 166 -27.75 -24.05 -2.89
C VAL A 166 -28.91 -24.02 -1.91
N THR A 167 -28.97 -24.98 -1.00
CA THR A 167 -29.65 -24.75 0.28
C THR A 167 -29.12 -23.44 0.84
N GLN A 168 -29.89 -22.35 0.79
CA GLN A 168 -29.46 -21.02 1.28
C GLN A 168 -29.14 -21.13 2.77
N GLU A 169 -27.89 -21.44 3.09
CA GLU A 169 -27.45 -21.64 4.46
C GLU A 169 -27.40 -20.26 5.13
N VAL A 170 -28.33 -20.02 6.05
CA VAL A 170 -28.35 -18.78 6.82
C VAL A 170 -27.52 -18.99 8.08
N TRP A 171 -26.44 -18.24 8.23
CA TRP A 171 -25.62 -18.27 9.44
C TRP A 171 -26.29 -17.50 10.57
N CYS A 172 -26.12 -17.98 11.79
CA CYS A 172 -26.70 -17.35 12.97
C CYS A 172 -26.07 -15.97 13.22
N PRO A 173 -26.87 -14.90 13.25
CA PRO A 173 -26.35 -13.54 13.42
C PRO A 173 -25.78 -13.28 14.84
N ILE A 174 -26.17 -14.11 15.82
CA ILE A 174 -25.69 -14.01 17.21
C ILE A 174 -24.32 -14.67 17.36
N CYS A 175 -24.21 -15.99 17.13
CA CYS A 175 -22.97 -16.71 17.38
C CYS A 175 -22.00 -16.73 16.19
N LYS A 176 -22.47 -16.41 14.97
CA LYS A 176 -21.68 -16.36 13.73
C LYS A 176 -21.00 -17.67 13.31
N GLN A 177 -21.32 -18.76 14.01
CA GLN A 177 -20.72 -20.09 13.83
C GLN A 177 -21.74 -21.18 13.52
N GLY A 178 -22.97 -21.06 14.03
CA GLY A 178 -24.01 -22.06 13.79
C GLY A 178 -24.89 -21.71 12.61
N LYS A 179 -25.35 -22.73 11.91
CA LYS A 179 -26.37 -22.59 10.86
C LYS A 179 -27.75 -22.47 11.49
N LEU A 180 -28.61 -21.66 10.88
CA LEU A 180 -30.02 -21.56 11.25
C LEU A 180 -30.83 -22.62 10.50
N HIS A 181 -31.73 -23.24 11.25
CA HIS A 181 -32.68 -24.22 10.76
C HIS A 181 -34.08 -23.74 11.07
N GLU A 182 -35.05 -24.11 10.23
CA GLU A 182 -36.46 -23.86 10.48
C GLU A 182 -37.25 -25.17 10.63
N ASN A 183 -38.16 -25.19 11.60
CA ASN A 183 -39.21 -26.18 11.72
C ASN A 183 -40.57 -25.47 11.65
N VAL A 184 -41.67 -26.23 11.79
CA VAL A 184 -43.06 -25.71 11.71
C VAL A 184 -43.32 -24.51 12.64
N HIS A 185 -42.65 -24.43 13.80
CA HIS A 185 -42.95 -23.42 14.83
C HIS A 185 -41.79 -22.49 15.19
N HIS A 186 -40.56 -22.79 14.76
CA HIS A 186 -39.39 -22.03 15.21
C HIS A 186 -38.29 -21.98 14.17
N ILE A 187 -37.55 -20.87 14.18
CA ILE A 187 -36.21 -20.77 13.60
C ILE A 187 -35.21 -20.90 14.75
N TYR A 188 -34.21 -21.77 14.62
CA TYR A 188 -33.26 -22.05 15.70
C TYR A 188 -31.85 -22.28 15.17
N CYS A 189 -30.85 -22.06 16.03
CA CYS A 189 -29.45 -22.28 15.69
C CYS A 189 -28.95 -23.65 16.17
N SER A 190 -28.08 -24.28 15.39
CA SER A 190 -27.43 -25.55 15.75
C SER A 190 -26.35 -25.44 16.84
N GLN A 191 -25.79 -24.26 17.08
CA GLN A 191 -24.62 -24.06 17.95
C GLN A 191 -24.85 -23.12 19.14
N CYS A 192 -25.97 -22.40 19.19
CA CYS A 192 -26.26 -21.48 20.30
C CYS A 192 -27.75 -21.48 20.66
N LYS A 193 -28.11 -20.75 21.72
CA LYS A 193 -29.48 -20.69 22.27
C LYS A 193 -30.45 -19.84 21.44
N PHE A 194 -30.08 -19.42 20.23
CA PHE A 194 -30.97 -18.68 19.35
C PHE A 194 -32.20 -19.53 19.00
N LYS A 195 -33.39 -19.01 19.33
CA LYS A 195 -34.68 -19.62 19.01
C LYS A 195 -35.74 -18.51 18.88
N LEU A 196 -36.31 -18.38 17.70
CA LEU A 196 -37.36 -17.42 17.37
C LEU A 196 -38.64 -18.17 17.04
N LYS A 197 -39.78 -17.72 17.58
CA LYS A 197 -41.08 -18.28 17.24
C LYS A 197 -41.45 -17.86 15.82
N ARG A 198 -41.81 -18.83 14.99
CA ARG A 198 -42.24 -18.64 13.61
C ARG A 198 -43.75 -18.40 13.58
N GLY A 199 -44.18 -17.29 12.97
CA GLY A 199 -45.55 -17.10 12.50
C GLY A 199 -45.74 -17.72 11.10
N HIS A 200 -46.96 -17.70 10.57
CA HIS A 200 -47.24 -18.28 9.25
C HIS A 200 -46.52 -17.58 8.09
N GLU A 201 -46.14 -16.31 8.24
CA GLU A 201 -45.58 -15.46 7.18
C GLU A 201 -44.04 -15.35 7.21
N VAL A 202 -43.39 -15.84 8.27
CA VAL A 202 -41.94 -15.69 8.44
C VAL A 202 -41.28 -17.03 8.15
N ASP A 203 -40.45 -17.09 7.11
CA ASP A 203 -39.57 -18.22 6.84
C ASP A 203 -38.09 -17.81 6.96
N LEU A 204 -37.20 -18.80 6.88
CA LEU A 204 -35.76 -18.60 6.94
C LEU A 204 -35.26 -17.65 5.84
N SER A 205 -35.89 -17.70 4.66
CA SER A 205 -35.62 -16.82 3.53
C SER A 205 -35.94 -15.35 3.86
N SER A 206 -37.10 -15.10 4.48
CA SER A 206 -37.52 -13.77 4.92
C SER A 206 -36.58 -13.23 6.00
N LEU A 207 -36.17 -14.07 6.96
CA LEU A 207 -35.18 -13.69 7.97
C LEU A 207 -33.84 -13.31 7.32
N ARG A 208 -33.38 -14.08 6.31
CA ARG A 208 -32.14 -13.77 5.57
C ARG A 208 -32.22 -12.40 4.91
N LEU A 209 -33.34 -12.11 4.24
CA LEU A 209 -33.56 -10.81 3.59
C LEU A 209 -33.55 -9.68 4.62
N ARG A 210 -34.32 -9.81 5.71
CA ARG A 210 -34.40 -8.80 6.77
C ARG A 210 -33.06 -8.52 7.46
N LEU A 211 -32.24 -9.55 7.68
CA LEU A 211 -30.88 -9.37 8.20
C LEU A 211 -30.00 -8.55 7.25
N GLY A 212 -30.11 -8.79 5.94
CA GLY A 212 -29.42 -8.02 4.92
C GLY A 212 -29.87 -6.55 4.87
N GLU A 213 -31.19 -6.33 4.85
CA GLU A 213 -31.81 -4.99 4.88
C GLU A 213 -31.35 -4.20 6.11
N ALA A 214 -31.45 -4.78 7.32
CA ALA A 214 -31.06 -4.11 8.56
C ALA A 214 -29.56 -3.72 8.57
N HIS A 215 -28.70 -4.55 7.97
CA HIS A 215 -27.30 -4.22 7.80
C HIS A 215 -27.06 -3.09 6.81
N ALA A 216 -27.76 -3.11 5.66
CA ALA A 216 -27.67 -2.08 4.64
C ALA A 216 -28.16 -0.74 5.18
N GLU A 217 -29.33 -0.71 5.83
CA GLU A 217 -29.88 0.49 6.46
C GLU A 217 -28.95 1.08 7.51
N HIS A 218 -28.32 0.25 8.34
CA HIS A 218 -27.32 0.70 9.30
C HIS A 218 -26.09 1.33 8.60
N LEU A 219 -25.61 0.72 7.51
CA LEU A 219 -24.48 1.23 6.74
C LEU A 219 -24.82 2.54 6.03
N ASP A 220 -26.04 2.66 5.49
CA ASP A 220 -26.54 3.84 4.78
C ASP A 220 -26.69 5.05 5.72
N ARG A 221 -26.92 4.82 7.01
CA ARG A 221 -26.84 5.86 8.07
C ARG A 221 -25.40 6.36 8.31
N GLY A 222 -24.40 5.79 7.64
CA GLY A 222 -22.99 6.22 7.67
C GLY A 222 -22.15 5.57 8.78
N CYS A 223 -22.71 4.62 9.54
CA CYS A 223 -21.97 3.94 10.60
C CYS A 223 -21.19 2.74 10.06
N ARG A 224 -19.87 2.76 10.25
CA ARG A 224 -18.97 1.66 9.83
C ARG A 224 -18.63 0.68 10.96
N GLN A 225 -19.19 0.87 12.15
CA GLN A 225 -19.01 -0.08 13.24
C GLN A 225 -19.84 -1.34 13.00
N ARG A 226 -19.43 -2.45 13.61
CA ARG A 226 -20.14 -3.72 13.46
C ARG A 226 -21.36 -3.77 14.39
N PRO A 227 -22.58 -3.83 13.87
CA PRO A 227 -23.76 -4.00 14.72
C PRO A 227 -23.81 -5.43 15.29
N GLU A 228 -24.48 -5.56 16.42
CA GLU A 228 -24.75 -6.82 17.11
C GLU A 228 -26.24 -7.18 16.96
N PHE A 229 -26.52 -8.48 16.91
CA PHE A 229 -27.90 -8.97 16.95
C PHE A 229 -28.16 -9.66 18.28
N CYS A 230 -29.36 -9.45 18.81
CA CYS A 230 -29.80 -10.10 20.04
C CYS A 230 -31.29 -10.43 19.99
N ILE A 231 -31.67 -11.48 20.73
CA ILE A 231 -33.07 -11.79 20.98
C ILE A 231 -33.44 -11.16 22.32
N GLU A 232 -34.53 -10.40 22.34
CA GLU A 232 -35.10 -9.86 23.57
C GLU A 232 -36.62 -10.12 23.60
N THR A 233 -37.13 -10.42 24.78
CA THR A 233 -38.58 -10.52 25.03
C THR A 233 -39.04 -9.23 25.71
N LYS A 234 -39.92 -8.48 25.03
CA LYS A 234 -40.56 -7.27 25.57
C LYS A 234 -42.06 -7.40 25.38
N PHE A 235 -42.84 -7.10 26.42
CA PHE A 235 -44.31 -7.20 26.39
C PHE A 235 -44.81 -8.56 25.89
N GLU A 236 -44.21 -9.65 26.38
CA GLU A 236 -44.51 -11.05 25.98
C GLU A 236 -44.21 -11.40 24.51
N LEU A 237 -43.62 -10.47 23.75
CA LEU A 237 -43.18 -10.66 22.38
C LEU A 237 -41.66 -10.84 22.34
N THR A 238 -41.23 -12.00 21.86
CA THR A 238 -39.80 -12.30 21.62
C THR A 238 -39.46 -11.93 20.19
N ALA A 239 -38.57 -10.95 20.03
CA ALA A 239 -38.15 -10.42 18.74
C ALA A 239 -36.63 -10.42 18.61
N LEU A 240 -36.15 -10.40 17.37
CA LEU A 240 -34.76 -10.22 17.00
C LEU A 240 -34.50 -8.73 16.76
N TYR A 241 -33.46 -8.21 17.41
CA TYR A 241 -33.06 -6.82 17.34
C TYR A 241 -31.67 -6.68 16.73
N ILE A 242 -31.43 -5.55 16.07
CA ILE A 242 -30.11 -5.06 15.71
C ILE A 242 -29.75 -3.91 16.64
N LYS A 243 -28.54 -3.92 17.19
CA LYS A 243 -28.02 -2.87 18.06
C LYS A 243 -26.62 -2.45 17.65
N CYS A 244 -26.29 -1.16 17.73
CA CYS A 244 -24.95 -0.67 17.47
C CYS A 244 -24.54 0.36 18.52
N GLN A 245 -23.43 0.11 19.22
CA GLN A 245 -22.88 1.04 20.22
C GLN A 245 -22.25 2.30 19.60
N GLY A 246 -21.94 2.27 18.29
CA GLY A 246 -21.30 3.39 17.60
C GLY A 246 -22.26 4.47 17.13
N CYS A 247 -23.53 4.15 16.91
CA CYS A 247 -24.54 5.08 16.40
C CYS A 247 -25.88 4.97 17.13
N ASP A 248 -25.91 4.31 18.30
CA ASP A 248 -27.08 4.08 19.15
C ASP A 248 -28.29 3.49 18.41
N THR A 249 -28.06 2.79 17.30
CA THR A 249 -29.12 2.08 16.57
C THR A 249 -29.66 0.97 17.46
N PHE A 250 -30.98 0.89 17.58
CA PHE A 250 -31.70 -0.17 18.27
C PHE A 250 -33.05 -0.40 17.58
N ASP A 251 -33.07 -1.30 16.60
CA ASP A 251 -34.23 -1.51 15.72
C ASP A 251 -34.66 -2.98 15.73
N ILE A 252 -35.96 -3.22 15.47
CA ILE A 252 -36.52 -4.57 15.34
C ILE A 252 -36.21 -5.11 13.94
N VAL A 253 -35.62 -6.30 13.88
CA VAL A 253 -35.38 -7.03 12.64
C VAL A 253 -36.55 -7.95 12.34
N LEU A 254 -37.05 -8.66 13.37
CA LEU A 254 -38.09 -9.67 13.22
C LEU A 254 -38.86 -9.98 14.51
#